data_AF-A0A946X946-F1
#
_entry.id   AF-A0A946X946-F1
#
_cell.length_a   1.000
_cell.length_b   1.000
_cell.length_c   1.000
_cell.angle_alpha   90.00
_cell.angle_beta   90.00
_cell.angle_gamma   90.00
#
_symmetry.space_group_name_H-M   'P 1'
#
loop_
_entity.id
_entity.type
_entity.pdbx_description
1 polymer ?
#
loop_
_entity_poly.entity_id
_entity_poly.type
_entity_poly.pdbx_seq_one_letter_code
_entity_poly.pdbx_strand_id
1 'polypeptide(L)' 'MLMIILAGVFVGFQLDQIYPNQYKAFTILFSLFSVGLSIYFVIKQVSEITNQHFEKNKRK' A
#
# COMPACT_ATOMS: atom_id res chain seq x y z
N MET A 1 -3.66 -4.93 -4.09
CA MET A 1 -2.24 -4.53 -4.17
C MET A 1 -1.99 -3.54 -5.31
N LEU A 2 -2.19 -3.93 -6.58
CA LEU A 2 -1.94 -3.08 -7.75
C LEU A 2 -2.67 -1.72 -7.73
N MET A 3 -3.95 -1.70 -7.34
CA MET A 3 -4.73 -0.45 -7.29
C MET A 3 -4.19 0.56 -6.27
N ILE A 4 -3.64 0.07 -5.15
CA ILE A 4 -3.08 0.93 -4.09
C ILE A 4 -1.79 1.60 -4.59
N ILE A 5 -0.95 0.82 -5.28
CA ILE A 5 0.33 1.29 -5.85
C ILE A 5 0.10 2.28 -6.99
N LEU A 6 -0.82 1.98 -7.90
CA LEU A 6 -1.19 2.89 -9.00
C LEU A 6 -1.76 4.22 -8.47
N ALA A 7 -2.65 4.17 -7.47
CA ALA A 7 -3.19 5.37 -6.85
C ALA A 7 -2.10 6.21 -6.17
N GLY A 8 -1.18 5.56 -5.42
CA GLY A 8 -0.09 6.25 -4.74
C GLY A 8 0.88 6.94 -5.71
N VAL A 9 1.29 6.23 -6.78
CA VAL A 9 2.20 6.80 -7.79
C VAL A 9 1.52 7.93 -8.57
N PHE A 10 0.24 7.79 -8.91
CA PHE A 10 -0.49 8.82 -9.66
C PHE A 10 -0.62 10.12 -8.86
N VAL A 11 -0.96 10.02 -7.56
CA VAL A 11 -1.04 11.18 -6.66
C VAL A 11 0.33 11.81 -6.47
N GLY A 12 1.38 10.99 -6.26
CA GLY A 12 2.75 11.49 -6.15
C GLY A 12 3.22 12.23 -7.39
N PHE A 13 2.90 11.71 -8.58
CA PHE A 13 3.24 12.31 -9.87
C PHE A 13 2.53 13.65 -10.12
N GLN A 14 1.26 13.76 -9.73
CA GLN A 14 0.50 15.00 -9.89
C GLN A 14 1.00 16.10 -8.92
N LEU A 15 1.38 15.72 -7.69
CA LEU A 15 2.02 16.64 -6.74
C LEU A 15 3.38 17.15 -7.23
N ASP A 16 4.16 16.27 -7.85
CA ASP A 16 5.46 16.60 -8.43
C ASP A 16 5.39 17.58 -9.60
N GLN A 17 4.25 17.65 -10.31
CA GLN A 17 4.03 18.65 -11.36
C GLN A 17 3.66 20.03 -10.80
N ILE A 18 2.92 20.06 -9.69
CA ILE A 18 2.45 21.32 -9.07
C ILE A 18 3.59 22.00 -8.31
N TYR A 19 4.49 21.23 -7.70
CA TYR A 19 5.72 21.72 -7.08
C TYR A 19 6.89 21.43 -8.03
N PRO A 20 7.36 22.41 -8.83
CA PRO A 20 8.49 22.24 -9.74
C PRO A 20 9.79 22.16 -8.94
N ASN A 21 9.95 21.07 -8.20
CA ASN A 21 11.13 20.73 -7.45
C ASN A 21 11.98 19.79 -8.31
N GLN A 22 13.24 20.15 -8.54
CA GLN A 22 14.16 19.42 -9.41
C GLN A 22 14.33 17.94 -9.01
N TYR A 23 14.01 17.59 -7.75
CA TYR A 23 14.34 16.30 -7.15
C TYR A 23 13.22 15.26 -7.09
N LYS A 24 12.04 15.49 -7.68
CA LYS A 24 10.92 14.52 -7.69
C LYS A 24 10.62 13.86 -6.33
N ALA A 25 10.86 14.60 -5.25
CA ALA A 25 10.94 14.05 -3.90
C ALA A 25 9.57 13.52 -3.43
N PHE A 26 8.48 14.15 -3.89
CA PHE A 26 7.12 13.72 -3.57
C PHE A 26 6.79 12.38 -4.20
N THR A 27 7.14 12.17 -5.47
CA THR A 27 6.94 10.86 -6.13
C THR A 27 7.68 9.75 -5.38
N ILE A 28 8.92 9.99 -4.95
CA ILE A 28 9.72 9.01 -4.20
C ILE A 28 9.08 8.72 -2.83
N LEU A 29 8.69 9.76 -2.09
CA LEU A 29 8.06 9.61 -0.78
C LEU A 29 6.73 8.86 -0.87
N PHE A 30 5.88 9.22 -1.84
CA PHE A 30 4.56 8.61 -2.02
C PHE A 30 4.66 7.16 -2.52
N SER A 31 5.63 6.86 -3.40
CA SER A 31 5.93 5.50 -3.83
C SER A 31 6.37 4.63 -2.65
N LEU A 32 7.32 5.11 -1.84
CA LEU A 32 7.82 4.39 -0.68
C LEU A 32 6.69 4.13 0.35
N PHE A 33 5.87 5.15 0.58
CA PHE A 33 4.71 5.05 1.47
C PHE A 33 3.68 4.04 0.94
N SER A 34 3.40 4.06 -0.36
CA SER A 34 2.46 3.15 -0.99
C SER A 34 2.92 1.69 -0.92
N VAL A 35 4.23 1.43 -1.06
CA VAL A 35 4.78 0.08 -0.90
C VAL A 35 4.68 -0.37 0.57
N GLY A 36 4.97 0.52 1.52
CA GLY A 36 4.80 0.25 2.95
C GLY A 36 3.35 -0.12 3.32
N LEU A 37 2.38 0.68 2.85
CA LEU A 37 0.95 0.40 3.04
C LEU A 37 0.54 -0.94 2.41
N SER A 38 1.05 -1.22 1.22
CA SER A 38 0.77 -2.47 0.50
C SER A 38 1.21 -3.70 1.30
N ILE A 39 2.42 -3.66 1.87
CA ILE A 39 2.94 -4.75 2.70
C ILE A 39 2.10 -4.90 3.97
N TYR A 40 1.79 -3.80 4.65
CA TYR A 40 0.94 -3.82 5.85
C TYR A 40 -0.43 -4.48 5.58
N PHE A 41 -1.08 -4.10 4.49
CA PHE A 41 -2.37 -4.68 4.09
C PHE A 41 -2.28 -6.18 3.81
N VAL A 42 -1.22 -6.62 3.13
CA VAL A 42 -1.00 -8.04 2.84
C VAL A 42 -0.79 -8.83 4.13
N ILE A 43 0.03 -8.32 5.06
CA ILE A 43 0.26 -8.98 6.35
C ILE A 43 -1.04 -9.08 7.14
N LYS A 44 -1.82 -7.99 7.20
CA LYS A 44 -3.11 -7.99 7.89
C LYS A 44 -4.09 -8.99 7.26
N GLN A 45 -4.16 -9.01 5.93
CA GLN A 45 -5.02 -9.93 5.18
C GLN A 45 -4.65 -11.40 5.43
N VAL A 46 -3.36 -11.74 5.41
CA VAL A 46 -2.88 -13.09 5.71
C VAL A 46 -3.16 -13.47 7.16
N SER A 47 -2.96 -12.56 8.11
CA SER A 47 -3.24 -12.81 9.53
C SER A 47 -4.73 -13.07 9.78
N GLU A 48 -5.60 -12.29 9.12
CA GLU A 48 -7.05 -12.44 9.23
C GLU A 48 -7.54 -13.75 8.62
N ILE A 49 -7.06 -14.11 7.43
CA ILE A 49 -7.33 -15.43 6.80
C ILE A 49 -6.88 -16.57 7.71
N THR A 50 -5.70 -16.45 8.33
CA THR A 50 -5.16 -17.47 9.24
C THR A 50 -6.05 -17.64 10.47
N ASN A 51 -6.45 -16.56 11.14
CA ASN A 51 -7.33 -16.62 12.31
C ASN A 51 -8.71 -17.19 11.96
N GLN A 52 -9.28 -16.81 10.81
CA GLN A 52 -10.53 -17.37 10.29
C GLN A 52 -10.42 -18.89 10.07
N HIS A 53 -9.30 -19.36 9.54
CA HIS A 53 -9.05 -20.79 9.34
C HIS A 53 -9.03 -21.55 10.67
N PHE A 54 -8.38 -21.02 11.71
CA PHE A 54 -8.34 -21.65 13.04
C PHE A 54 -9.70 -21.67 13.73
N GLU A 55 -10.49 -20.58 13.67
CA GLU A 55 -11.84 -20.56 14.23
C GLU A 55 -12.78 -21.56 13.53
N LYS A 56 -12.68 -21.67 12.20
CA LYS A 56 -13.50 -22.60 11.43
C LYS A 56 -13.14 -24.07 11.70
N ASN A 57 -11.87 -24.38 11.95
CA ASN A 57 -11.42 -25.73 12.30
C ASN A 57 -11.76 -26.14 13.74
N LYS A 58 -11.94 -25.18 14.65
CA LYS A 58 -12.31 -25.44 16.05
C LYS A 58 -13.82 -25.71 16.25
N ARG A 59 -14.65 -25.34 15.26
CA ARG A 59 -16.12 -25.58 15.27
C ARG A 59 -16.55 -26.82 14.48
N LYS A 60 -15.63 -27.54 13.83
CA LYS A 60 -15.87 -28.84 13.20
C LYS A 60 -15.41 -29.95 14.13
#